data_AF-A0AAD9J5J3-F1
#
_entry.id   AF-A0AAD9J5J3-F1
#
_cell.length_a   1.000
_cell.length_b   1.000
_cell.length_c   1.000
_cell.angle_alpha   90.00
_cell.angle_beta   90.00
_cell.angle_gamma   90.00
#
_symmetry.space_group_name_H-M   'P 1'
#
loop_
_entity.id
_entity.type
_entity.pdbx_description
1 polymer ?
#
loop_
_entity_poly.entity_id
_entity_poly.type
_entity_poly.pdbx_seq_one_letter_code
_entity_poly.pdbx_strand_id
1 'polypeptide(L)'
;MNIILELLECLMPSIVEHYDRVSPLGSSYRAHKALQQLKTQPKTTETTDQLMTATLGSQEGAFENVKMNYSGDQGQTIRQLISSHVLRRVAMCCLSAPHGKRQYLAVSHEKGKVTILQLSALLKQADSTKRKLTLTRLALAPVPFTVLSIAGNPSNEDFLAVCGLKDCHVLTFTSSGSVADHLVLHPGLETGNFIIKTIWLPGRQTELAIVTADFVKIYDLSEDAVSPRYYF
;
A
#
# COMPACT_ATOMS: atom_id res chain seq x y z
N MET A 1 30.61 -27.28 -35.27
CA MET A 1 30.35 -25.89 -34.82
C MET A 1 28.84 -25.61 -34.89
N ASN A 2 28.01 -26.36 -34.14
CA ASN A 2 26.53 -26.21 -34.13
C ASN A 2 25.86 -26.59 -32.80
N ILE A 3 26.59 -27.24 -31.89
CA ILE A 3 26.08 -27.71 -30.59
C ILE A 3 25.52 -26.55 -29.74
N ILE A 4 26.15 -25.37 -29.81
CA ILE A 4 25.68 -24.19 -29.07
C ILE A 4 24.35 -23.68 -29.63
N LEU A 5 24.15 -23.77 -30.95
CA LEU A 5 22.92 -23.32 -31.60
C LEU A 5 21.77 -24.28 -31.27
N GLU A 6 22.01 -25.60 -31.37
CA GLU A 6 21.03 -26.63 -31.00
C GLU A 6 20.64 -26.56 -29.51
N LEU A 7 21.61 -26.27 -28.63
CA LEU A 7 21.35 -26.08 -27.21
C LEU A 7 20.49 -24.82 -26.97
N LEU A 8 20.80 -23.71 -27.66
CA LEU A 8 20.02 -22.48 -27.57
C LEU A 8 18.60 -22.68 -28.09
N GLU A 9 18.41 -23.36 -29.22
CA GLU A 9 17.09 -23.67 -29.77
C GLU A 9 16.28 -24.59 -28.85
N CYS A 10 16.93 -25.52 -28.16
CA CYS A 10 16.30 -26.39 -27.17
C CYS A 10 15.86 -25.63 -25.91
N LEU A 11 16.67 -24.66 -25.44
CA LEU A 11 16.38 -23.89 -24.21
C LEU A 11 15.45 -22.70 -24.45
N MET A 12 15.45 -22.13 -25.66
CA MET A 12 14.68 -20.93 -26.02
C MET A 12 13.19 -21.02 -25.65
N PRO A 13 12.46 -22.11 -25.96
CA PRO A 13 11.04 -22.23 -25.64
C PRO A 13 10.78 -22.13 -24.15
N SER A 14 11.58 -22.81 -23.32
CA SER A 14 11.45 -22.76 -21.86
C SER A 14 11.82 -21.39 -21.29
N ILE A 15 12.81 -20.71 -21.88
CA ILE A 15 13.18 -19.34 -21.48
C ILE A 15 12.06 -18.36 -21.84
N VAL A 16 11.49 -18.44 -23.05
CA VAL A 16 10.38 -17.59 -23.49
C VAL A 16 9.14 -17.85 -22.65
N GLU A 17 8.78 -19.11 -22.39
CA GLU A 17 7.65 -19.44 -21.53
C GLU A 17 7.84 -18.89 -20.11
N HIS A 18 9.05 -19.04 -19.55
CA HIS A 18 9.36 -18.48 -18.24
C HIS A 18 9.29 -16.94 -18.25
N TYR A 19 9.83 -16.31 -19.28
CA TYR A 19 9.83 -14.87 -19.47
C TYR A 19 8.40 -14.32 -19.61
N ASP A 20 7.59 -14.96 -20.44
CA ASP A 20 6.19 -14.65 -20.67
C ASP A 20 5.32 -14.88 -19.45
N ARG A 21 5.81 -15.58 -18.42
CA ARG A 21 5.10 -15.81 -17.16
C ARG A 21 5.58 -14.90 -16.04
N VAL A 22 6.89 -14.67 -15.91
CA VAL A 22 7.49 -14.06 -14.71
C VAL A 22 8.00 -12.65 -14.97
N SER A 23 8.41 -12.31 -16.19
CA SER A 23 9.05 -11.01 -16.44
C SER A 23 8.05 -9.85 -16.41
N PRO A 24 8.51 -8.61 -16.10
CA PRO A 24 7.68 -7.41 -16.19
C PRO A 24 7.14 -7.15 -17.60
N LEU A 25 7.93 -7.41 -18.65
CA LEU A 25 7.51 -7.25 -20.04
C LEU A 25 6.47 -8.30 -20.44
N GLY A 26 6.66 -9.56 -20.04
CA GLY A 26 5.66 -10.62 -20.17
C GLY A 26 4.36 -10.26 -19.42
N SER A 27 4.46 -9.67 -18.23
CA SER A 27 3.30 -9.18 -17.48
C SER A 27 2.52 -8.11 -18.25
N SER A 28 3.22 -7.14 -18.85
CA SER A 28 2.63 -6.11 -19.69
C SER A 28 1.92 -6.72 -20.91
N TYR A 29 2.55 -7.66 -21.60
CA TYR A 29 1.95 -8.38 -22.73
C TYR A 29 0.67 -9.13 -22.32
N ARG A 30 0.70 -9.88 -21.20
CA ARG A 30 -0.47 -10.58 -20.66
C ARG A 30 -1.59 -9.62 -20.28
N ALA A 31 -1.28 -8.50 -19.65
CA ALA A 31 -2.26 -7.49 -19.29
C ALA A 31 -2.93 -6.88 -20.54
N HIS A 32 -2.15 -6.58 -21.57
CA HIS A 32 -2.67 -6.07 -22.84
C HIS A 32 -3.57 -7.09 -23.54
N LYS A 33 -3.14 -8.36 -23.59
CA LYS A 33 -3.94 -9.47 -24.13
C LYS A 33 -5.25 -9.67 -23.36
N ALA A 34 -5.21 -9.62 -22.03
CA ALA A 34 -6.39 -9.74 -21.17
C ALA A 34 -7.36 -8.55 -21.37
N LEU A 35 -6.85 -7.33 -21.50
CA LEU A 35 -7.64 -6.14 -21.84
C LEU A 35 -8.30 -6.27 -23.21
N GLN A 36 -7.55 -6.78 -24.20
CA GLN A 36 -8.09 -7.04 -25.53
C GLN A 36 -9.19 -8.08 -25.48
N GLN A 37 -8.99 -9.19 -24.76
CA GLN A 37 -10.02 -10.22 -24.55
C GLN A 37 -11.26 -9.65 -23.85
N LEU A 38 -11.09 -8.89 -22.76
CA LEU A 38 -12.19 -8.23 -22.06
C LEU A 38 -12.97 -7.29 -23.00
N LYS A 39 -12.28 -6.61 -23.92
CA LYS A 39 -12.90 -5.74 -24.92
C LYS A 39 -13.66 -6.54 -25.99
N THR A 40 -13.04 -7.56 -26.57
CA THR A 40 -13.53 -8.24 -27.78
C THR A 40 -14.42 -9.45 -27.52
N GLN A 41 -14.27 -10.12 -26.37
CA GLN A 41 -15.08 -11.29 -26.06
C GLN A 41 -16.52 -10.89 -25.66
N PRO A 42 -17.51 -11.74 -25.99
CA PRO A 42 -18.88 -11.53 -25.55
C PRO A 42 -18.94 -11.53 -24.01
N LYS A 43 -19.59 -10.52 -23.44
CA LYS A 43 -19.75 -10.37 -21.99
C LYS A 43 -21.07 -11.01 -21.59
N THR A 44 -21.00 -12.03 -20.75
CA THR A 44 -22.18 -12.63 -20.13
C THR A 44 -22.64 -11.72 -18.98
N THR A 45 -23.91 -11.31 -19.00
CA THR A 45 -24.51 -10.57 -17.90
C THR A 45 -25.34 -11.53 -17.06
N GLU A 46 -24.93 -11.74 -15.82
CA GLU A 46 -25.72 -12.49 -14.84
C GLU A 46 -26.44 -11.50 -13.93
N THR A 47 -27.76 -11.62 -13.83
CA THR A 47 -28.57 -10.81 -12.90
C THR A 47 -28.57 -11.50 -11.55
N THR A 48 -28.09 -10.80 -10.52
CA THR A 48 -28.10 -11.29 -9.14
C THR A 48 -28.56 -10.18 -8.19
N ASP A 49 -29.58 -10.50 -7.39
CA ASP A 49 -30.05 -9.62 -6.32
C ASP A 49 -29.19 -9.76 -5.04
N GLN A 50 -28.26 -10.72 -5.02
CA GLN A 50 -27.42 -11.02 -3.87
C GLN A 50 -26.05 -10.33 -3.89
N LEU A 51 -25.79 -9.44 -4.86
CA LEU A 51 -24.50 -8.73 -4.96
C LEU A 51 -24.17 -7.95 -3.68
N MET A 52 -25.20 -7.39 -3.03
CA MET A 52 -25.09 -6.61 -1.80
C MET A 52 -25.20 -7.48 -0.54
N THR A 53 -25.42 -8.79 -0.69
CA THR A 53 -25.50 -9.72 0.44
C THR A 53 -24.08 -10.05 0.88
N ALA A 54 -23.65 -9.49 2.01
CA ALA A 54 -22.35 -9.79 2.60
C ALA A 54 -22.23 -11.28 2.91
N THR A 55 -21.35 -11.98 2.19
CA THR A 55 -21.08 -13.42 2.35
C THR A 55 -20.11 -13.72 3.47
N LEU A 56 -19.25 -12.76 3.83
CA LEU A 56 -18.28 -12.84 4.92
C LEU A 56 -18.28 -11.54 5.71
N GLY A 57 -18.16 -11.65 7.03
CA GLY A 57 -17.99 -10.51 7.93
C GLY A 57 -16.54 -10.39 8.40
N SER A 58 -16.12 -9.18 8.78
CA SER A 58 -14.85 -9.01 9.46
C SER A 58 -14.90 -9.54 10.90
N GLN A 59 -13.76 -9.94 11.45
CA GLN A 59 -13.60 -10.23 12.87
C GLN A 59 -14.00 -9.02 13.72
N GLU A 60 -14.58 -9.29 14.90
CA GLU A 60 -14.82 -8.27 15.91
C GLU A 60 -13.49 -7.62 16.33
N GLY A 61 -13.47 -6.30 16.48
CA GLY A 61 -12.25 -5.57 16.84
C GLY A 61 -11.25 -5.31 15.70
N ALA A 62 -11.49 -5.82 14.48
CA ALA A 62 -10.59 -5.64 13.33
C ALA A 62 -10.34 -4.17 12.98
N PHE A 63 -11.40 -3.35 13.06
CA PHE A 63 -11.40 -1.94 12.63
C PHE A 63 -11.78 -0.99 13.77
N GLU A 64 -11.53 -1.39 15.02
CA GLU A 64 -11.71 -0.51 16.17
C GLU A 64 -10.73 0.67 16.14
N ASN A 65 -11.21 1.83 16.56
CA ASN A 65 -10.42 3.07 16.62
C ASN A 65 -9.81 3.50 15.27
N VAL A 66 -10.38 3.01 14.16
CA VAL A 66 -10.01 3.46 12.81
C VAL A 66 -10.72 4.77 12.47
N LYS A 67 -11.91 5.02 13.03
CA LYS A 67 -12.51 6.35 12.98
C LYS A 67 -11.68 7.28 13.88
N MET A 68 -11.23 8.39 13.31
CA MET A 68 -10.41 9.36 14.03
C MET A 68 -11.26 10.43 14.68
N ASN A 69 -10.96 10.75 15.93
CA ASN A 69 -11.34 12.00 16.57
C ASN A 69 -10.14 12.98 16.54
N TYR A 70 -10.28 14.06 15.78
CA TYR A 70 -9.24 15.08 15.65
C TYR A 70 -9.34 16.08 16.81
N SER A 71 -8.56 15.82 17.86
CA SER A 71 -8.42 16.67 19.04
C SER A 71 -7.02 17.30 19.12
N GLY A 72 -6.82 18.20 20.09
CA GLY A 72 -5.56 18.95 20.26
C GLY A 72 -5.41 20.13 19.30
N ASP A 73 -4.23 20.74 19.30
CA ASP A 73 -3.96 22.03 18.67
C ASP A 73 -4.16 22.03 17.14
N GLN A 74 -3.81 20.93 16.47
CA GLN A 74 -3.99 20.77 15.02
C GLN A 74 -5.34 20.18 14.62
N GLY A 75 -6.17 19.78 15.60
CA GLY A 75 -7.39 19.01 15.34
C GLY A 75 -8.49 19.79 14.63
N GLN A 76 -8.59 21.11 14.84
CA GLN A 76 -9.52 21.97 14.10
C GLN A 76 -9.06 22.16 12.65
N THR A 77 -7.78 22.44 12.44
CA THR A 77 -7.16 22.59 11.11
C THR A 77 -7.35 21.33 10.26
N ILE A 78 -7.05 20.15 10.82
CA ILE A 78 -7.22 18.87 10.11
C ILE A 78 -8.69 18.65 9.73
N ARG A 79 -9.64 18.94 10.65
CA ARG A 79 -11.08 18.83 10.34
C ARG A 79 -11.50 19.74 9.20
N GLN A 80 -11.03 20.99 9.21
CA GLN A 80 -11.34 21.94 8.15
C GLN A 80 -10.77 21.49 6.80
N LEU A 81 -9.51 21.04 6.76
CA LEU A 81 -8.85 20.59 5.52
C LEU A 81 -9.52 19.34 4.93
N ILE A 82 -9.98 18.42 5.76
CA ILE A 82 -10.73 17.24 5.30
C ILE A 82 -12.14 17.63 4.84
N SER A 83 -12.84 18.49 5.59
CA SER A 83 -14.20 18.94 5.23
C SER A 83 -14.24 19.80 3.97
N SER A 84 -13.16 20.51 3.66
CA SER A 84 -13.00 21.31 2.45
C SER A 84 -12.43 20.50 1.27
N HIS A 85 -12.24 19.19 1.43
CA HIS A 85 -11.68 18.28 0.43
C HIS A 85 -10.25 18.61 -0.04
N VAL A 86 -9.53 19.45 0.72
CA VAL A 86 -8.12 19.74 0.48
C VAL A 86 -7.25 18.55 0.87
N LEU A 87 -7.62 17.84 1.95
CA LEU A 87 -6.95 16.61 2.39
C LEU A 87 -7.88 15.41 2.28
N ARG A 88 -7.37 14.33 1.70
CA ARG A 88 -8.04 13.02 1.68
C ARG A 88 -7.40 12.09 2.69
N ARG A 89 -8.19 11.61 3.65
CA ARG A 89 -7.74 10.59 4.59
C ARG A 89 -7.64 9.23 3.89
N VAL A 90 -6.51 8.55 4.08
CA VAL A 90 -6.32 7.15 3.69
C VAL A 90 -5.91 6.37 4.94
N ALA A 91 -6.89 5.74 5.57
CA ALA A 91 -6.71 5.10 6.87
C ALA A 91 -6.14 3.68 6.79
N MET A 92 -6.27 3.04 5.62
CA MET A 92 -6.00 1.64 5.39
C MET A 92 -5.35 1.47 4.02
N CYS A 93 -4.40 0.56 3.90
CA CYS A 93 -3.86 0.15 2.61
C CYS A 93 -3.42 -1.31 2.65
N CYS A 94 -3.58 -2.01 1.52
CA CYS A 94 -3.05 -3.36 1.36
C CYS A 94 -1.54 -3.27 1.08
N LEU A 95 -0.75 -4.07 1.78
CA LEU A 95 0.64 -4.32 1.48
C LEU A 95 0.69 -5.58 0.60
N SER A 96 0.81 -5.37 -0.70
CA SER A 96 0.89 -6.43 -1.70
C SER A 96 1.67 -5.91 -2.90
N ALA A 97 2.68 -6.67 -3.33
CA ALA A 97 3.40 -6.44 -4.58
C ALA A 97 2.95 -7.46 -5.65
N PRO A 98 3.11 -7.18 -6.97
CA PRO A 98 2.67 -8.07 -8.06
C PRO A 98 3.18 -9.52 -7.99
N HIS A 99 4.31 -9.74 -7.32
CA HIS A 99 4.90 -11.06 -7.08
C HIS A 99 5.03 -11.38 -5.57
N GLY A 100 4.50 -10.51 -4.73
CA GLY A 100 4.50 -10.64 -3.29
C GLY A 100 3.52 -11.71 -2.85
N LYS A 101 3.89 -12.46 -1.82
CA LYS A 101 3.01 -13.46 -1.18
C LYS A 101 2.27 -12.86 0.01
N ARG A 102 2.61 -11.64 0.44
CA ARG A 102 1.98 -11.03 1.59
C ARG A 102 0.62 -10.48 1.21
N GLN A 103 -0.33 -10.78 2.08
CA GLN A 103 -1.69 -10.27 2.05
C GLN A 103 -1.92 -9.58 3.38
N TYR A 104 -1.22 -8.48 3.61
CA TYR A 104 -1.33 -7.72 4.84
C TYR A 104 -2.12 -6.45 4.60
N LEU A 105 -2.82 -6.00 5.64
CA LEU A 105 -3.55 -4.75 5.69
C LEU A 105 -2.90 -3.87 6.75
N ALA A 106 -2.36 -2.73 6.33
CA ALA A 106 -1.97 -1.70 7.26
C ALA A 106 -3.20 -0.88 7.63
N VAL A 107 -3.35 -0.58 8.92
CA VAL A 107 -4.48 0.17 9.46
C VAL A 107 -3.94 1.24 10.42
N SER A 108 -4.29 2.49 10.15
CA SER A 108 -4.06 3.60 11.07
C SER A 108 -5.19 3.73 12.08
N HIS A 109 -4.81 3.86 13.34
CA HIS A 109 -5.70 4.06 14.48
C HIS A 109 -5.44 5.41 15.14
N GLU A 110 -6.38 5.81 16.00
CA GLU A 110 -6.21 6.96 16.87
C GLU A 110 -4.88 6.95 17.65
N LYS A 111 -4.42 8.15 18.03
CA LYS A 111 -3.18 8.38 18.79
C LYS A 111 -1.92 7.91 18.06
N GLY A 112 -1.90 8.02 16.73
CA GLY A 112 -0.70 7.77 15.93
C GLY A 112 -0.28 6.31 15.93
N LYS A 113 -1.20 5.35 16.04
CA LYS A 113 -0.87 3.92 16.04
C LYS A 113 -1.14 3.32 14.68
N VAL A 114 -0.14 2.66 14.08
CA VAL A 114 -0.32 1.87 12.85
C VAL A 114 -0.23 0.40 13.21
N THR A 115 -1.24 -0.40 12.84
CA THR A 115 -1.20 -1.85 12.98
C THR A 115 -1.13 -2.55 11.64
N ILE A 116 -0.45 -3.70 11.62
CA ILE A 116 -0.43 -4.60 10.48
C ILE A 116 -1.26 -5.84 10.81
N LEU A 117 -2.24 -6.13 9.96
CA LEU A 117 -3.17 -7.24 10.10
C LEU A 117 -3.01 -8.21 8.93
N GLN A 118 -3.14 -9.50 9.18
CA GLN A 118 -3.16 -10.50 8.12
C GLN A 118 -4.57 -10.58 7.50
N LEU A 119 -4.72 -10.30 6.20
CA LEU A 119 -6.02 -10.28 5.52
C LEU A 119 -6.80 -11.59 5.68
N SER A 120 -6.12 -12.74 5.60
CA SER A 120 -6.75 -14.05 5.77
C SER A 120 -7.31 -14.28 7.18
N ALA A 121 -6.77 -13.58 8.19
CA ALA A 121 -7.27 -13.64 9.57
C ALA A 121 -8.40 -12.64 9.84
N LEU A 122 -8.67 -11.69 8.92
CA LEU A 122 -9.72 -10.69 9.09
C LEU A 122 -11.12 -11.21 8.76
N LEU A 123 -11.22 -12.20 7.86
CA LEU A 123 -12.50 -12.70 7.38
C LEU A 123 -12.97 -13.84 8.29
N LYS A 124 -14.18 -13.70 8.85
CA LYS A 124 -14.83 -14.74 9.64
C LYS A 124 -15.63 -15.65 8.69
N GLN A 125 -15.32 -16.94 8.68
CA GLN A 125 -16.13 -17.93 7.96
C GLN A 125 -17.56 -17.96 8.54
N ALA A 126 -18.56 -18.01 7.66
CA ALA A 126 -19.98 -18.00 8.02
C ALA A 126 -20.37 -19.11 9.02
N ASP A 127 -19.68 -20.25 9.01
CA ASP A 127 -20.00 -21.42 9.84
C ASP A 127 -19.15 -21.54 11.13
N SER A 128 -18.30 -20.56 11.46
CA SER A 128 -17.46 -20.63 12.67
C SER A 128 -18.28 -20.33 13.94
N THR A 129 -19.07 -21.31 14.37
CA THR A 129 -19.77 -21.26 15.66
C THR A 129 -18.74 -21.28 16.81
N LYS A 130 -18.82 -20.27 17.68
CA LYS A 130 -18.29 -20.25 19.07
C LYS A 130 -16.79 -20.09 19.36
N ARG A 131 -15.89 -19.85 18.39
CA ARG A 131 -14.51 -19.43 18.73
C ARG A 131 -14.29 -17.95 18.42
N LYS A 132 -14.09 -17.14 19.47
CA LYS A 132 -13.58 -15.76 19.37
C LYS A 132 -12.16 -15.87 18.81
N LEU A 133 -12.01 -15.69 17.50
CA LEU A 133 -10.71 -15.63 16.85
C LEU A 133 -10.07 -14.30 17.25
N THR A 134 -9.05 -14.36 18.11
CA THR A 134 -8.33 -13.16 18.52
C THR A 134 -7.60 -12.60 17.31
N LEU A 135 -7.98 -11.40 16.87
CA LEU A 135 -7.35 -10.69 15.76
C LEU A 135 -5.84 -10.57 16.03
N THR A 136 -5.03 -11.31 15.29
CA THR A 136 -3.57 -11.29 15.48
C THR A 136 -3.01 -10.05 14.81
N ARG A 137 -2.56 -9.09 15.62
CA ARG A 137 -1.82 -7.91 15.17
C ARG A 137 -0.37 -8.33 14.98
N LEU A 138 0.13 -8.27 13.74
CA LEU A 138 1.51 -8.66 13.40
C LEU A 138 2.53 -7.63 13.89
N ALA A 139 2.16 -6.36 13.80
CA ALA A 139 2.94 -5.24 14.28
C ALA A 139 2.06 -4.10 14.79
N LEU A 140 2.64 -3.31 15.69
CA LEU A 140 2.12 -2.03 16.15
C LEU A 140 3.28 -1.02 16.12
N ALA A 141 3.17 -0.02 15.25
CA ALA A 141 4.15 1.05 15.12
C ALA A 141 3.53 2.38 15.60
N PRO A 142 4.00 2.97 16.70
CA PRO A 142 3.60 4.31 17.11
C PRO A 142 4.33 5.37 16.26
N VAL A 143 3.61 6.43 15.89
CA VAL A 143 4.16 7.65 15.29
C VAL A 143 3.76 8.88 16.11
N PRO A 144 4.62 9.91 16.21
CA PRO A 144 4.45 11.07 17.09
C PRO A 144 3.48 12.12 16.51
N PHE A 145 2.58 11.73 15.61
CA PHE A 145 1.62 12.62 14.98
C PHE A 145 0.30 11.91 14.64
N THR A 146 -0.73 12.71 14.34
CA THR A 146 -2.00 12.18 13.81
C THR A 146 -1.81 11.71 12.37
N VAL A 147 -1.95 10.40 12.14
CA VAL A 147 -1.84 9.80 10.80
C VAL A 147 -3.03 10.22 9.94
N LEU A 148 -2.74 10.86 8.80
CA LEU A 148 -3.74 11.30 7.83
C LEU A 148 -3.78 10.37 6.61
N SER A 149 -2.63 9.87 6.18
CA SER A 149 -2.55 8.94 5.05
C SER A 149 -1.51 7.86 5.30
N ILE A 150 -1.80 6.67 4.79
CA ILE A 150 -0.83 5.58 4.68
C ILE A 150 -0.80 5.07 3.24
N ALA A 151 0.38 4.69 2.76
CA ALA A 151 0.60 4.21 1.41
C ALA A 151 1.65 3.09 1.40
N GLY A 152 1.24 1.89 1.01
CA GLY A 152 2.14 0.77 0.75
C GLY A 152 2.90 0.95 -0.56
N ASN A 153 4.14 0.51 -0.60
CA ASN A 153 4.94 0.56 -1.82
C ASN A 153 4.51 -0.56 -2.79
N PRO A 154 4.02 -0.23 -3.99
CA PRO A 154 3.55 -1.23 -4.95
C PRO A 154 4.68 -2.09 -5.53
N SER A 155 5.92 -1.58 -5.52
CA SER A 155 7.10 -2.28 -6.03
C SER A 155 7.75 -3.18 -4.98
N ASN A 156 7.50 -2.93 -3.69
CA ASN A 156 8.05 -3.70 -2.57
C ASN A 156 7.13 -3.63 -1.35
N GLU A 157 6.48 -4.74 -1.02
CA GLU A 157 5.47 -4.82 0.05
C GLU A 157 6.02 -4.66 1.48
N ASP A 158 7.34 -4.50 1.63
CA ASP A 158 8.01 -4.30 2.93
C ASP A 158 7.97 -2.85 3.39
N PHE A 159 7.71 -1.90 2.48
CA PHE A 159 7.74 -0.48 2.80
C PHE A 159 6.34 0.15 2.88
N LEU A 160 6.12 0.93 3.93
CA LEU A 160 4.90 1.69 4.16
C LEU A 160 5.23 3.13 4.50
N ALA A 161 4.74 4.06 3.68
CA ALA A 161 4.74 5.47 4.01
C ALA A 161 3.54 5.79 4.91
N VAL A 162 3.79 6.49 6.01
CA VAL A 162 2.81 6.92 7.02
C VAL A 162 2.97 8.41 7.20
N CYS A 163 1.99 9.20 6.79
CA CYS A 163 2.13 10.65 6.80
C CYS A 163 1.05 11.33 7.63
N GLY A 164 1.48 12.33 8.38
CA GLY A 164 0.66 13.29 9.08
C GLY A 164 0.51 14.58 8.27
N LEU A 165 0.24 15.68 8.98
CA LEU A 165 0.08 17.00 8.36
C LEU A 165 1.42 17.58 7.89
N LYS A 166 2.50 17.31 8.63
CA LYS A 166 3.83 17.92 8.44
C LYS A 166 4.96 16.92 8.30
N ASP A 167 4.80 15.75 8.90
CA ASP A 167 5.81 14.71 8.96
C ASP A 167 5.38 13.50 8.14
N CYS A 168 6.35 12.82 7.54
CA CYS A 168 6.11 11.51 6.97
C CYS A 168 7.17 10.51 7.41
N HIS A 169 6.72 9.34 7.84
CA HIS A 169 7.57 8.25 8.29
C HIS A 169 7.48 7.10 7.29
N VAL A 170 8.59 6.42 7.04
CA VAL A 170 8.61 5.18 6.26
C VAL A 170 8.93 4.04 7.21
N LEU A 171 8.00 3.09 7.31
CA LEU A 171 8.16 1.88 8.10
C LEU A 171 8.59 0.74 7.17
N THR A 172 9.60 -0.01 7.60
CA THR A 172 10.06 -1.22 6.92
C THR A 172 9.66 -2.43 7.74
N PHE A 173 9.09 -3.45 7.09
CA PHE A 173 8.64 -4.66 7.75
C PHE A 173 9.49 -5.88 7.38
N THR A 174 9.73 -6.75 8.36
CA THR A 174 10.31 -8.07 8.13
C THR A 174 9.34 -9.00 7.37
N SER A 175 9.82 -10.17 6.96
CA SER A 175 9.00 -11.26 6.40
C SER A 175 7.90 -11.78 7.32
N SER A 176 8.05 -11.60 8.64
CA SER A 176 7.02 -11.94 9.62
C SER A 176 5.99 -10.82 9.83
N GLY A 177 6.15 -9.67 9.17
CA GLY A 177 5.27 -8.51 9.32
C GLY A 177 5.58 -7.65 10.56
N SER A 178 6.71 -7.89 11.23
CA SER A 178 7.18 -7.06 12.36
C SER A 178 7.92 -5.82 11.85
N VAL A 179 7.93 -4.72 12.60
CA VAL A 179 8.68 -3.51 12.23
C VAL A 179 10.17 -3.81 12.32
N ALA A 180 10.88 -3.71 11.20
CA ALA A 180 12.32 -3.87 11.10
C ALA A 180 13.05 -2.54 11.30
N ASP A 181 12.54 -1.49 10.65
CA ASP A 181 13.17 -0.17 10.62
C ASP A 181 12.12 0.93 10.51
N HIS A 182 12.51 2.12 10.93
CA HIS A 182 11.66 3.30 10.96
C HIS A 182 12.47 4.53 10.54
N LEU A 183 12.27 4.94 9.29
CA LEU A 183 12.86 6.13 8.70
C LEU A 183 11.94 7.34 8.87
N VAL A 184 12.50 8.49 9.22
CA VAL A 184 11.75 9.73 9.44
C VAL A 184 12.13 10.76 8.37
N LEU A 185 11.13 11.23 7.61
CA LEU A 185 11.28 12.29 6.61
C LEU A 185 10.76 13.60 7.18
N HIS A 186 11.62 14.61 7.18
CA HIS A 186 11.28 15.98 7.57
C HIS A 186 11.28 16.88 6.33
N PRO A 187 10.13 17.04 5.65
CA PRO A 187 10.07 17.82 4.40
C PRO A 187 10.31 19.32 4.57
N GLY A 188 10.47 19.84 5.80
CA GLY A 188 10.80 21.25 6.06
C GLY A 188 9.72 22.20 5.57
N LEU A 189 8.48 21.98 6.00
CA LEU A 189 7.31 22.73 5.53
C LEU A 189 7.12 24.04 6.28
N GLU A 190 7.00 25.15 5.55
CA GLU A 190 6.69 26.46 6.11
C GLU A 190 5.31 26.50 6.81
N THR A 191 5.10 27.52 7.64
CA THR A 191 3.84 27.75 8.35
C THR A 191 2.68 27.86 7.35
N GLY A 192 1.67 26.99 7.48
CA GLY A 192 0.50 26.97 6.60
C GLY A 192 0.55 25.92 5.48
N ASN A 193 1.73 25.45 5.05
CA ASN A 193 1.82 24.38 4.05
C ASN A 193 1.68 22.99 4.72
N PHE A 194 1.23 21.97 4.01
CA PHE A 194 1.03 20.63 4.57
C PHE A 194 1.20 19.55 3.50
N ILE A 195 1.44 18.32 3.95
CA ILE A 195 1.52 17.16 3.08
C ILE A 195 0.10 16.84 2.59
N ILE A 196 -0.12 16.97 1.28
CA ILE A 196 -1.37 16.60 0.63
C ILE A 196 -1.42 15.09 0.40
N LYS A 197 -0.31 14.54 -0.09
CA LYS A 197 -0.21 13.13 -0.45
C LYS A 197 1.25 12.70 -0.51
N THR A 198 1.48 11.43 -0.21
CA THR A 198 2.72 10.74 -0.57
C THR A 198 2.49 9.64 -1.58
N ILE A 199 3.44 9.51 -2.49
CA ILE A 199 3.32 8.63 -3.65
C ILE A 199 4.64 7.91 -3.84
N TRP A 200 4.60 6.58 -3.75
CA TRP A 200 5.70 5.73 -4.20
C TRP A 200 5.84 5.84 -5.71
N LEU A 201 7.05 6.13 -6.20
CA LEU A 201 7.25 6.23 -7.64
C LEU A 201 7.06 4.84 -8.29
N PRO A 202 6.22 4.74 -9.35
CA PRO A 202 5.96 3.47 -10.00
C PRO A 202 7.25 2.81 -10.50
N GLY A 203 7.42 1.52 -10.21
CA GLY A 203 8.59 0.73 -10.63
C GLY A 203 9.85 0.97 -9.82
N ARG A 204 9.82 1.87 -8.83
CA ARG A 204 10.95 2.15 -7.93
C ARG A 204 10.62 1.64 -6.53
N GLN A 205 11.60 1.04 -5.86
CA GLN A 205 11.43 0.50 -4.51
C GLN A 205 11.84 1.49 -3.43
N THR A 206 12.69 2.46 -3.75
CA THR A 206 13.31 3.36 -2.77
C THR A 206 12.92 4.83 -2.99
N GLU A 207 12.16 5.15 -4.04
CA GLU A 207 11.80 6.53 -4.34
C GLU A 207 10.38 6.88 -3.87
N LEU A 208 10.27 7.93 -3.06
CA LEU A 208 9.03 8.44 -2.51
C LEU A 208 8.88 9.93 -2.81
N ALA A 209 7.73 10.32 -3.37
CA ALA A 209 7.37 11.71 -3.57
C ALA A 209 6.48 12.22 -2.43
N ILE A 210 6.82 13.37 -1.86
CA ILE A 210 5.99 14.16 -0.95
C ILE A 210 5.40 15.33 -1.75
N VAL A 211 4.08 15.36 -1.85
CA VAL A 211 3.30 16.36 -2.58
C VAL A 211 2.67 17.33 -1.58
N THR A 212 2.92 18.60 -1.79
CA THR A 212 2.35 19.71 -1.02
C THR A 212 1.66 20.69 -1.97
N ALA A 213 1.10 21.78 -1.45
CA ALA A 213 0.52 22.83 -2.31
C ALA A 213 1.61 23.60 -3.08
N ASP A 214 2.79 23.76 -2.48
CA ASP A 214 3.83 24.66 -2.99
C ASP A 214 4.92 23.93 -3.78
N PHE A 215 5.20 22.68 -3.41
CA PHE A 215 6.29 21.90 -4.01
C PHE A 215 6.02 20.40 -4.05
N VAL A 216 6.79 19.71 -4.91
CA VAL A 216 6.94 18.26 -4.91
C VAL A 216 8.41 17.89 -4.63
N LYS A 217 8.65 17.17 -3.53
CA LYS A 217 9.97 16.64 -3.16
C LYS A 217 10.03 15.14 -3.41
N ILE A 218 11.01 14.69 -4.18
CA ILE A 218 11.25 13.26 -4.41
C ILE A 218 12.49 12.85 -3.63
N TYR A 219 12.35 11.87 -2.74
CA TYR A 219 13.41 11.31 -1.92
C TYR A 219 13.83 9.95 -2.47
N ASP A 220 15.13 9.69 -2.52
CA ASP A 220 15.68 8.35 -2.71
C ASP A 220 16.11 7.81 -1.35
N LEU A 221 15.23 7.01 -0.75
CA LEU A 221 15.38 6.47 0.61
C LEU A 221 16.55 5.50 0.76
N SER A 222 17.21 5.11 -0.35
CA SER A 222 18.42 4.30 -0.30
C SER A 222 19.70 5.11 -0.09
N GLU A 223 19.67 6.39 -0.44
CA GLU A 223 20.83 7.29 -0.34
C GLU A 223 20.66 8.25 0.83
N ASP A 224 19.55 8.99 0.88
CA ASP A 224 19.31 10.01 1.89
C ASP A 224 17.81 10.21 2.20
N ALA A 225 17.53 10.36 3.49
CA ALA A 225 16.21 10.66 4.03
C ALA A 225 16.00 12.16 4.31
N VAL A 226 17.08 12.94 4.30
CA VAL A 226 17.08 14.36 4.66
C VAL A 226 16.96 15.24 3.43
N SER A 227 17.82 15.03 2.42
CA SER A 227 17.81 15.83 1.20
C SER A 227 16.97 15.16 0.10
N PRO A 228 16.03 15.89 -0.52
CA PRO A 228 15.32 15.38 -1.69
C PRO A 228 16.27 15.36 -2.89
N ARG A 229 16.17 14.29 -3.69
CA ARG A 229 16.88 14.16 -4.96
C ARG A 229 16.34 15.13 -6.02
N TYR A 230 15.03 15.36 -6.02
CA TYR A 230 14.38 16.31 -6.91
C TYR A 230 13.42 17.23 -6.16
N TYR A 231 13.36 18.48 -6.60
CA TYR A 231 12.54 19.56 -6.04
C TYR A 231 11.92 20.34 -7.18
N PHE A 232 10.59 20.41 -7.20
CA PHE A 232 9.79 21.14 -8.18
C PHE A 232 8.81 22.08 -7.49
#